data_AF-A0A0B5DB24-F1
#
_entry.id   AF-A0A0B5DB24-F1
#
_cell.length_a   1.000
_cell.length_b   1.000
_cell.length_c   1.000
_cell.angle_alpha   90.00
_cell.angle_beta   90.00
_cell.angle_gamma   90.00
#
_symmetry.space_group_name_H-M   'P 1'
#
loop_
_entity.id
_entity.type
_entity.pdbx_description
1 polymer ?
#
loop_
_entity_poly.entity_id
_entity_poly.type
_entity_poly.pdbx_seq_one_letter_code
_entity_poly.pdbx_strand_id
1 'polypeptide(L)'
;MLWRVDARQRVAPAPEQGEEQAVQTEQTVTEDRAPEDTDLPPPPEETDAPEPEPEAEDPDPVPEPEPAPAPAPERRHGLSLPGALRRERRAWAEEKGYGFARTDDWLNDEWARGAAASGAVARDIVSGRAYGHEMLLMDLGGVNVMAMRRGAGSDVVIDARRIAALEQESSDDLIEAFTVGDFRVLATDTGVAERLVDERFTTAFEVFPDVVTAVWIESDWVLAQTAKGSHRGDWEQMLAPLAMLSDVARALPPKATASQTLLLDDLDPTRQMPEPPQPGFGVLAVAREGVDAGERPLVQRPEEPLDLPSRRQAVARGVVEPRDIGADEVEAIADGVEKPEEGPRGARMPRDLSGGSSLFDD
;
A
#
# COMPACT_ATOMS: atom_id res chain seq x y z
N MET A 1 -0.43 16.77 56.97
CA MET A 1 0.35 15.58 57.36
C MET A 1 1.30 15.28 56.21
N LEU A 2 2.59 15.54 56.44
CA LEU A 2 3.67 15.19 55.52
C LEU A 2 3.85 13.67 55.51
N TRP A 3 4.02 13.06 54.35
CA TRP A 3 4.66 11.75 54.23
C TRP A 3 5.99 11.90 53.51
N ARG A 4 7.03 11.49 54.23
CA ARG A 4 8.44 11.54 53.88
C ARG A 4 8.79 10.39 52.94
N VAL A 5 9.65 10.70 51.98
CA VAL A 5 10.54 9.77 51.29
C VAL A 5 11.59 9.28 52.28
N ASP A 6 11.84 7.97 52.33
CA ASP A 6 13.10 7.45 52.85
C ASP A 6 13.57 6.28 51.99
N ALA A 7 14.88 6.22 51.84
CA ALA A 7 15.59 5.48 50.81
C ALA A 7 16.31 4.25 51.38
N ARG A 8 16.71 3.36 50.46
CA ARG A 8 17.77 2.34 50.57
C ARG A 8 17.40 1.04 51.30
N GLN A 9 17.45 -0.06 50.55
CA GLN A 9 18.46 -1.10 50.81
C GLN A 9 18.64 -2.05 49.61
N ARG A 10 19.88 -2.14 49.14
CA ARG A 10 20.40 -3.19 48.27
C ARG A 10 20.61 -4.45 49.11
N VAL A 11 20.23 -5.62 48.61
CA VAL A 11 20.83 -6.90 48.98
C VAL A 11 20.90 -7.77 47.72
N ALA A 12 22.13 -8.14 47.35
CA ALA A 12 22.41 -9.27 46.48
C ALA A 12 22.65 -10.52 47.35
N PRO A 13 22.48 -11.72 46.78
CA PRO A 13 23.36 -12.81 47.13
C PRO A 13 24.10 -13.35 45.90
N ALA A 14 25.37 -13.64 46.13
CA ALA A 14 26.32 -14.27 45.23
C ALA A 14 26.36 -15.81 45.49
N PRO A 15 27.31 -16.60 44.93
CA PRO A 15 27.02 -17.74 44.08
C PRO A 15 27.28 -19.10 44.76
N GLU A 16 26.75 -20.18 44.19
CA GLU A 16 27.23 -21.53 44.50
C GLU A 16 27.96 -22.12 43.29
N GLN A 17 29.22 -22.44 43.56
CA GLN A 17 30.17 -23.17 42.73
C GLN A 17 30.19 -24.64 43.15
N GLY A 18 30.66 -25.49 42.23
CA GLY A 18 31.26 -26.79 42.51
C GLY A 18 30.46 -27.95 41.93
N GLU A 19 31.04 -28.95 41.28
CA GLU A 19 32.42 -29.42 41.10
C GLU A 19 32.37 -30.43 39.93
N GLU A 20 33.24 -30.29 38.92
CA GLU A 20 34.43 -31.14 38.67
C GLU A 20 34.16 -32.59 38.23
N GLN A 21 34.69 -32.94 37.04
CA GLN A 21 35.79 -33.91 36.81
C GLN A 21 35.86 -34.22 35.29
N ALA A 22 36.92 -33.79 34.58
CA ALA A 22 38.20 -34.48 34.37
C ALA A 22 38.04 -35.71 33.42
N VAL A 23 38.78 -35.91 32.31
CA VAL A 23 40.20 -36.28 32.22
C VAL A 23 40.57 -36.61 30.72
N GLN A 24 41.85 -36.42 30.33
CA GLN A 24 42.67 -37.01 29.22
C GLN A 24 42.34 -36.68 27.74
N THR A 25 43.22 -36.09 26.91
CA THR A 25 44.58 -36.45 26.41
C THR A 25 44.62 -37.69 25.51
N GLU A 26 44.83 -37.49 24.19
CA GLU A 26 45.87 -38.18 23.40
C GLU A 26 45.93 -37.67 21.94
N GLN A 27 47.17 -37.54 21.45
CA GLN A 27 47.57 -37.29 20.06
C GLN A 27 47.79 -38.64 19.36
N THR A 28 47.52 -38.73 18.05
CA THR A 28 48.32 -39.60 17.15
C THR A 28 48.29 -39.08 15.71
N VAL A 29 49.48 -38.82 15.17
CA VAL A 29 49.83 -38.70 13.75
C VAL A 29 50.25 -40.08 13.25
N THR A 30 49.91 -40.46 12.01
CA THR A 30 50.72 -41.45 11.24
C THR A 30 50.57 -41.19 9.73
N GLU A 31 51.69 -40.84 9.11
CA GLU A 31 51.97 -40.93 7.67
C GLU A 31 52.07 -42.39 7.22
N ASP A 32 51.76 -42.67 5.94
CA ASP A 32 52.31 -43.85 5.26
C ASP A 32 52.86 -43.45 3.88
N ARG A 33 54.02 -44.02 3.54
CA ARG A 33 54.95 -43.62 2.49
C ARG A 33 55.39 -44.86 1.69
N ALA A 34 55.67 -44.63 0.40
CA ALA A 34 56.72 -45.25 -0.43
C ALA A 34 56.36 -46.50 -1.29
N PRO A 35 57.18 -46.90 -2.30
CA PRO A 35 57.86 -46.11 -3.37
C PRO A 35 58.07 -46.83 -4.75
N GLU A 36 58.73 -46.10 -5.69
CA GLU A 36 59.68 -46.50 -6.78
C GLU A 36 59.17 -47.31 -8.01
N ASP A 37 59.68 -47.20 -9.25
CA ASP A 37 61.06 -46.92 -9.73
C ASP A 37 61.15 -46.63 -11.27
N THR A 38 62.31 -46.10 -11.71
CA THR A 38 62.97 -46.13 -13.06
C THR A 38 62.33 -45.44 -14.30
N ASP A 39 63.03 -44.85 -15.29
CA ASP A 39 64.43 -44.94 -15.76
C ASP A 39 64.85 -43.76 -16.69
N LEU A 40 66.16 -43.62 -16.95
CA LEU A 40 66.93 -42.50 -17.56
C LEU A 40 66.93 -42.38 -19.14
N PRO A 41 67.50 -41.30 -19.75
CA PRO A 41 67.28 -40.83 -21.15
C PRO A 41 68.39 -41.22 -22.16
N PRO A 42 68.21 -41.00 -23.49
CA PRO A 42 69.25 -40.34 -24.34
C PRO A 42 68.66 -39.57 -25.60
N PRO A 43 69.44 -39.18 -26.65
CA PRO A 43 70.17 -37.90 -26.86
C PRO A 43 69.71 -37.15 -28.17
N PRO A 44 70.39 -36.05 -28.64
CA PRO A 44 69.85 -35.08 -29.63
C PRO A 44 70.37 -35.27 -31.08
N GLU A 45 69.74 -34.63 -32.09
CA GLU A 45 70.27 -34.17 -33.41
C GLU A 45 69.09 -33.57 -34.24
N GLU A 46 69.03 -32.26 -34.55
CA GLU A 46 69.62 -31.45 -35.65
C GLU A 46 68.80 -31.34 -36.98
N THR A 47 68.34 -30.10 -37.23
CA THR A 47 68.22 -29.33 -38.51
C THR A 47 67.05 -29.45 -39.52
N ASP A 48 66.53 -28.23 -39.83
CA ASP A 48 65.98 -27.64 -41.07
C ASP A 48 64.60 -28.03 -41.65
N ALA A 49 63.61 -27.15 -41.44
CA ALA A 49 63.08 -26.15 -42.42
C ALA A 49 61.69 -25.62 -41.97
N PRO A 50 61.28 -24.38 -42.34
CA PRO A 50 60.19 -23.67 -41.66
C PRO A 50 58.81 -23.92 -42.30
N GLU A 51 57.77 -24.07 -41.47
CA GLU A 51 56.36 -23.98 -41.86
C GLU A 51 55.66 -22.86 -41.04
N PRO A 52 54.62 -22.23 -41.61
CA PRO A 52 54.24 -20.85 -41.32
C PRO A 52 53.57 -20.69 -39.94
N GLU A 53 53.81 -19.53 -39.32
CA GLU A 53 53.15 -19.10 -38.08
C GLU A 53 51.62 -19.20 -38.22
N PRO A 54 50.91 -19.90 -37.31
CA PRO A 54 49.48 -19.71 -37.18
C PRO A 54 49.22 -18.33 -36.57
N GLU A 55 48.41 -17.56 -37.28
CA GLU A 55 47.84 -16.28 -36.90
C GLU A 55 47.25 -16.38 -35.49
N ALA A 56 47.76 -15.56 -34.57
CA ALA A 56 47.27 -15.52 -33.20
C ALA A 56 45.81 -15.02 -33.22
N GLU A 57 44.87 -15.88 -32.81
CA GLU A 57 43.54 -15.45 -32.41
C GLU A 57 43.69 -14.58 -31.16
N ASP A 58 43.33 -13.30 -31.26
CA ASP A 58 43.21 -12.40 -30.12
C ASP A 58 42.21 -13.00 -29.11
N PRO A 59 42.54 -13.12 -27.81
CA PRO A 59 41.57 -13.55 -26.82
C PRO A 59 40.51 -12.45 -26.63
N ASP A 60 39.24 -12.83 -26.68
CA ASP A 60 38.11 -11.95 -26.36
C ASP A 60 38.35 -11.18 -25.05
N PRO A 61 38.08 -9.87 -25.00
CA PRO A 61 38.30 -9.08 -23.80
C PRO A 61 37.34 -9.52 -22.70
N VAL A 62 37.90 -9.96 -21.57
CA VAL A 62 37.18 -10.20 -20.32
C VAL A 62 36.47 -8.90 -19.93
N PRO A 63 35.14 -8.90 -19.69
CA PRO A 63 34.44 -7.69 -19.28
C PRO A 63 34.99 -7.19 -17.95
N GLU A 64 35.39 -5.92 -17.95
CA GLU A 64 35.87 -5.20 -16.78
C GLU A 64 34.78 -5.22 -15.69
N PRO A 65 35.12 -5.51 -14.42
CA PRO A 65 34.13 -5.52 -13.35
C PRO A 65 33.48 -4.14 -13.24
N GLU A 66 32.14 -4.10 -13.27
CA GLU A 66 31.40 -2.85 -13.10
C GLU A 66 31.87 -2.14 -11.82
N PRO A 67 32.17 -0.82 -11.90
CA PRO A 67 32.62 -0.09 -10.73
C PRO A 67 31.51 -0.12 -9.68
N ALA A 68 31.86 -0.55 -8.47
CA ALA A 68 30.96 -0.53 -7.31
C ALA A 68 30.30 0.85 -7.19
N PRO A 69 29.00 0.91 -6.82
CA PRO A 69 28.28 2.17 -6.71
C PRO A 69 29.05 3.12 -5.79
N ALA A 70 29.25 4.36 -6.25
CA ALA A 70 29.97 5.37 -5.49
C ALA A 70 29.31 5.55 -4.10
N PRO A 71 30.10 5.66 -3.02
CA PRO A 71 29.56 5.87 -1.69
C PRO A 71 28.72 7.15 -1.67
N ALA A 72 27.54 7.08 -1.06
CA ALA A 72 26.66 8.22 -0.88
C ALA A 72 27.43 9.39 -0.25
N PRO A 73 27.22 10.64 -0.70
CA PRO A 73 27.99 11.78 -0.21
C PRO A 73 27.82 11.91 1.30
N GLU A 74 28.93 11.85 2.03
CA GLU A 74 28.95 12.09 3.47
C GLU A 74 28.25 13.43 3.78
N ARG A 75 27.18 13.34 4.58
CA ARG A 75 26.37 14.49 4.96
C ARG A 75 27.24 15.44 5.77
N ARG A 76 27.72 16.50 5.12
CA ARG A 76 28.52 17.53 5.77
C ARG A 76 27.65 18.19 6.83
N HIS A 77 27.88 17.88 8.09
CA HIS A 77 27.40 18.63 9.25
C HIS A 77 28.09 20.00 9.30
N GLY A 78 27.88 20.81 8.27
CA GLY A 78 28.32 22.20 8.24
C GLY A 78 27.58 22.99 9.30
N LEU A 79 28.25 24.01 9.85
CA LEU A 79 27.66 25.01 10.73
C LEU A 79 26.38 25.58 10.07
N SER A 80 25.22 25.13 10.52
CA SER A 80 23.94 25.63 10.03
C SER A 80 23.77 27.07 10.50
N LEU A 81 23.89 28.01 9.57
CA LEU A 81 23.62 29.41 9.85
C LEU A 81 22.15 29.57 10.25
N PRO A 82 21.82 30.38 11.28
CA PRO A 82 20.43 30.65 11.65
C PRO A 82 19.59 31.04 10.43
N GLY A 83 18.50 30.30 10.20
CA GLY A 83 17.59 30.52 9.07
C GLY A 83 18.06 30.01 7.71
N ALA A 84 19.17 29.26 7.62
CA ALA A 84 19.57 28.59 6.37
C ALA A 84 18.48 27.63 5.88
N LEU A 85 17.98 26.77 6.77
CA LEU A 85 16.90 25.82 6.49
C LEU A 85 15.64 26.52 5.94
N ARG A 86 15.26 27.66 6.52
CA ARG A 86 14.12 28.47 6.06
C ARG A 86 14.31 28.99 4.63
N ARG A 87 15.51 29.45 4.30
CA ARG A 87 15.80 29.96 2.95
C ARG A 87 15.77 28.83 1.94
N GLU A 88 16.38 27.69 2.27
CA GLU A 88 16.35 26.48 1.45
C GLU A 88 14.91 26.00 1.23
N ARG A 89 14.10 25.93 2.29
CA ARG A 89 12.70 25.54 2.21
C ARG A 89 11.87 26.48 1.34
N ARG A 90 12.07 27.80 1.46
CA ARG A 90 11.42 28.78 0.58
C ARG A 90 11.84 28.62 -0.88
N ALA A 91 13.13 28.44 -1.14
CA ALA A 91 13.65 28.26 -2.50
C ALA A 91 13.11 26.96 -3.13
N TRP A 92 13.03 25.89 -2.34
CA TRP A 92 12.42 24.63 -2.76
C TRP A 92 10.93 24.80 -3.10
N ALA A 93 10.18 25.51 -2.25
CA ALA A 93 8.78 25.80 -2.51
C ALA A 93 8.58 26.60 -3.80
N GLU A 94 9.38 27.64 -4.00
CA GLU A 94 9.34 28.47 -5.22
C GLU A 94 9.62 27.65 -6.48
N GLU A 95 10.64 26.79 -6.46
CA GLU A 95 10.97 25.93 -7.60
C GLU A 95 9.85 24.94 -7.94
N LYS A 96 9.17 24.39 -6.94
CA LYS A 96 8.05 23.47 -7.13
C LYS A 96 6.72 24.17 -7.44
N GLY A 97 6.68 25.50 -7.36
CA GLY A 97 5.44 26.27 -7.46
C GLY A 97 4.51 26.06 -6.25
N TYR A 98 5.07 25.74 -5.09
CA TYR A 98 4.34 25.60 -3.82
C TYR A 98 4.25 26.94 -3.08
N GLY A 99 3.23 27.05 -2.23
CA GLY A 99 3.06 28.19 -1.31
C GLY A 99 4.02 28.11 -0.14
N PHE A 100 4.43 29.27 0.38
CA PHE A 100 5.23 29.38 1.61
C PHE A 100 4.58 30.35 2.59
N ALA A 101 4.36 29.91 3.83
CA ALA A 101 3.89 30.71 4.95
C ALA A 101 4.88 30.61 6.13
N ARG A 102 4.98 31.66 6.95
CA ARG A 102 5.88 31.65 8.12
C ARG A 102 5.29 30.90 9.31
N THR A 103 3.98 30.94 9.45
CA THR A 103 3.17 30.45 10.56
C THR A 103 1.80 30.09 10.04
N ASP A 104 1.17 29.12 10.69
CA ASP A 104 -0.25 28.81 10.56
C ASP A 104 -0.76 28.44 11.95
N ASP A 105 -1.76 29.18 12.43
CA ASP A 105 -2.31 29.00 13.77
C ASP A 105 -3.32 27.84 13.81
N TRP A 106 -3.94 27.49 12.67
CA TRP A 106 -4.96 26.45 12.58
C TRP A 106 -4.39 25.05 12.44
N LEU A 107 -3.14 24.96 11.98
CA LEU A 107 -2.50 23.68 11.68
C LEU A 107 -2.13 22.87 12.93
N ASN A 108 -1.96 23.54 14.07
CA ASN A 108 -1.55 22.88 15.31
C ASN A 108 -2.65 22.01 15.91
N ASP A 109 -3.91 22.29 15.57
CA ASP A 109 -5.07 21.55 16.10
C ASP A 109 -5.38 20.28 15.27
N GLU A 110 -4.70 20.08 14.15
CA GLU A 110 -4.94 18.94 13.25
C GLU A 110 -4.26 17.64 13.73
N TRP A 111 -3.20 17.73 14.54
CA TRP A 111 -2.39 16.58 14.96
C TRP A 111 -2.02 16.64 16.43
N ALA A 112 -2.09 15.49 17.11
CA ALA A 112 -1.70 15.38 18.51
C ALA A 112 -0.52 14.41 18.73
N ARG A 113 -0.06 13.70 17.69
CA ARG A 113 0.97 12.63 17.81
C ARG A 113 2.33 13.03 17.25
N GLY A 114 3.32 12.18 17.52
CA GLY A 114 4.70 12.38 17.04
C GLY A 114 5.29 13.70 17.52
N ALA A 115 5.91 14.46 16.61
CA ALA A 115 6.46 15.78 16.92
C ALA A 115 5.41 16.79 17.40
N ALA A 116 4.14 16.64 16.98
CA ALA A 116 3.05 17.53 17.37
C ALA A 116 2.62 17.34 18.83
N ALA A 117 2.92 16.18 19.45
CA ALA A 117 2.63 15.92 20.87
C ALA A 117 3.29 16.93 21.82
N SER A 118 4.35 17.61 21.38
CA SER A 118 5.01 18.69 22.13
C SER A 118 4.19 19.98 22.24
N GLY A 119 3.12 20.13 21.44
CA GLY A 119 2.35 21.38 21.33
C GLY A 119 3.11 22.53 20.68
N ALA A 120 4.21 22.25 19.98
CA ALA A 120 5.01 23.26 19.32
C ALA A 120 4.29 23.84 18.09
N VAL A 121 4.33 25.18 17.97
CA VAL A 121 3.70 25.91 16.86
C VAL A 121 4.40 25.61 15.53
N ALA A 122 3.62 25.30 14.49
CA ALA A 122 4.09 25.11 13.13
C ALA A 122 4.73 26.38 12.53
N ARG A 123 5.96 26.23 12.04
CA ARG A 123 6.75 27.32 11.44
C ARG A 123 7.27 26.93 10.06
N ASP A 124 7.51 27.96 9.24
CA ASP A 124 8.15 27.85 7.93
C ASP A 124 7.46 26.77 7.07
N ILE A 125 6.18 26.96 6.83
CA ILE A 125 5.27 25.99 6.23
C ILE A 125 5.30 26.14 4.71
N VAL A 126 5.51 25.03 4.03
CA VAL A 126 5.32 24.89 2.59
C VAL A 126 4.06 24.12 2.35
N SER A 127 3.20 24.61 1.45
CA SER A 127 1.94 23.98 1.09
C SER A 127 1.88 23.76 -0.41
N GLY A 128 1.60 22.55 -0.84
CA GLY A 128 1.57 22.19 -2.25
C GLY A 128 0.72 20.96 -2.53
N ARG A 129 0.83 20.46 -3.77
CA ARG A 129 0.29 19.15 -4.15
C ARG A 129 1.41 18.30 -4.74
N ALA A 130 1.50 17.05 -4.29
CA ALA A 130 2.46 16.07 -4.77
C ALA A 130 1.76 14.73 -4.92
N TYR A 131 2.01 14.02 -6.04
CA TYR A 131 1.40 12.71 -6.33
C TYR A 131 -0.14 12.69 -6.19
N GLY A 132 -0.82 13.81 -6.44
CA GLY A 132 -2.29 13.94 -6.32
C GLY A 132 -2.80 14.30 -4.92
N HIS A 133 -1.95 14.31 -3.91
CA HIS A 133 -2.27 14.62 -2.52
C HIS A 133 -1.91 16.06 -2.16
N GLU A 134 -2.63 16.63 -1.19
CA GLU A 134 -2.20 17.86 -0.52
C GLU A 134 -0.99 17.53 0.36
N MET A 135 0.06 18.35 0.28
CA MET A 135 1.32 18.14 0.99
C MET A 135 1.69 19.40 1.76
N LEU A 136 2.09 19.21 3.01
CA LEU A 136 2.62 20.24 3.87
C LEU A 136 4.03 19.85 4.35
N LEU A 137 4.97 20.79 4.36
CA LEU A 137 6.29 20.61 4.97
C LEU A 137 6.55 21.76 5.93
N MET A 138 6.90 21.46 7.18
CA MET A 138 7.05 22.47 8.22
C MET A 138 8.07 22.09 9.29
N ASP A 139 8.35 23.04 10.17
CA ASP A 139 9.12 22.84 11.39
C ASP A 139 8.18 22.87 12.60
N LEU A 140 8.15 21.76 13.35
CA LEU A 140 7.46 21.62 14.64
C LEU A 140 8.51 21.56 15.74
N GLY A 141 8.73 22.68 16.45
CA GLY A 141 9.63 22.69 17.61
C GLY A 141 11.10 22.35 17.32
N GLY A 142 11.58 22.59 16.10
CA GLY A 142 12.92 22.23 15.65
C GLY A 142 13.01 20.85 15.00
N VAL A 143 11.88 20.15 14.83
CA VAL A 143 11.74 18.88 14.13
C VAL A 143 11.06 19.13 12.79
N ASN A 144 11.68 18.70 11.71
CA ASN A 144 11.14 18.88 10.37
C ASN A 144 10.15 17.75 10.06
N VAL A 145 8.92 18.13 9.70
CA VAL A 145 7.80 17.22 9.49
C VAL A 145 7.18 17.49 8.12
N MET A 146 6.98 16.42 7.36
CA MET A 146 6.19 16.45 6.14
C MET A 146 4.89 15.69 6.36
N ALA A 147 3.76 16.30 6.00
CA ALA A 147 2.43 15.73 6.08
C ALA A 147 1.83 15.61 4.67
N MET A 148 1.14 14.52 4.42
CA MET A 148 0.47 14.20 3.16
C MET A 148 -0.98 13.83 3.46
N ARG A 149 -1.93 14.48 2.79
CA ARG A 149 -3.35 14.28 3.06
C ARG A 149 -3.83 12.97 2.46
N ARG A 150 -4.51 12.15 3.26
CA ARG A 150 -5.21 10.94 2.79
C ARG A 150 -6.65 11.27 2.37
N GLY A 151 -7.24 10.41 1.55
CA GLY A 151 -8.54 10.67 0.92
C GLY A 151 -9.75 10.65 1.86
N ALA A 152 -9.66 9.94 3.00
CA ALA A 152 -10.71 9.85 4.00
C ALA A 152 -10.06 9.70 5.36
N GLY A 153 -10.55 10.35 6.42
CA GLY A 153 -9.99 10.23 7.75
C GLY A 153 -10.36 8.93 8.48
N SER A 154 -9.59 8.57 9.51
CA SER A 154 -9.88 7.48 10.45
C SER A 154 -9.61 7.90 11.89
N ASP A 155 -10.30 7.26 12.84
CA ASP A 155 -10.00 7.38 14.27
C ASP A 155 -8.87 6.43 14.71
N VAL A 156 -8.49 5.48 13.85
CA VAL A 156 -7.35 4.59 14.11
C VAL A 156 -6.05 5.33 13.85
N VAL A 157 -5.21 5.40 14.87
CA VAL A 157 -3.85 5.92 14.80
C VAL A 157 -2.86 4.76 14.63
N ILE A 158 -1.92 4.94 13.69
CA ILE A 158 -0.75 4.08 13.49
C ILE A 158 0.50 4.95 13.63
N ASP A 159 1.46 4.52 14.45
CA ASP A 159 2.72 5.23 14.71
C ASP A 159 3.90 4.27 14.51
N ALA A 160 4.67 4.48 13.45
CA ALA A 160 5.84 3.69 13.10
C ALA A 160 7.12 4.46 13.45
N ARG A 161 7.97 3.86 14.29
CA ARG A 161 9.20 4.49 14.79
C ARG A 161 10.41 3.69 14.39
N ARG A 162 11.42 4.35 13.84
CA ARG A 162 12.66 3.68 13.46
C ARG A 162 13.37 3.17 14.71
N ILE A 163 13.74 1.89 14.74
CA ILE A 163 14.28 1.19 15.91
C ILE A 163 15.60 1.82 16.40
N ALA A 164 16.43 2.31 15.47
CA ALA A 164 17.70 2.96 15.78
C ALA A 164 17.55 4.41 16.30
N ALA A 165 16.37 5.01 16.19
CA ALA A 165 16.13 6.36 16.69
C ALA A 165 16.01 6.37 18.22
N LEU A 166 16.33 7.51 18.84
CA LEU A 166 16.14 7.70 20.29
C LEU A 166 14.68 7.40 20.66
N GLU A 167 14.48 6.65 21.74
CA GLU A 167 13.14 6.38 22.27
C GLU A 167 12.45 7.70 22.60
N GLN A 168 11.44 8.03 21.80
CA GLN A 168 10.47 9.06 22.14
C GLN A 168 9.38 8.43 22.99
N GLU A 169 8.77 9.20 23.88
CA GLU A 169 7.57 8.75 24.59
C GLU A 169 6.44 8.47 23.57
N SER A 170 5.76 7.35 23.73
CA SER A 170 4.54 7.03 22.98
C SER A 170 3.33 7.35 23.84
N SER A 171 2.23 7.69 23.18
CA SER A 171 0.93 7.82 23.87
C SER A 171 0.56 6.48 24.51
N ASP A 172 -0.06 6.53 25.70
CA ASP A 172 -0.40 5.34 26.51
C ASP A 172 -1.39 4.38 25.81
N ASP A 173 -2.12 4.86 24.80
CA ASP A 173 -3.10 4.10 24.03
C ASP A 173 -2.50 3.30 22.86
N LEU A 174 -1.21 3.50 22.55
CA LEU A 174 -0.52 2.82 21.47
C LEU A 174 0.08 1.50 21.94
N ILE A 175 -0.25 0.43 21.23
CA ILE A 175 0.25 -0.92 21.48
C ILE A 175 1.10 -1.35 20.28
N GLU A 176 2.26 -1.96 20.54
CA GLU A 176 3.10 -2.53 19.49
C GLU A 176 2.35 -3.61 18.73
N ALA A 177 2.22 -3.44 17.41
CA ALA A 177 1.55 -4.38 16.52
C ALA A 177 2.56 -5.35 15.89
N PHE A 178 3.56 -4.80 15.18
CA PHE A 178 4.57 -5.57 14.45
C PHE A 178 5.77 -4.69 14.08
N THR A 179 6.76 -5.29 13.43
CA THR A 179 7.93 -4.60 12.85
C THR A 179 7.92 -4.68 11.33
N VAL A 180 8.28 -3.60 10.65
CA VAL A 180 8.44 -3.53 9.18
C VAL A 180 9.76 -2.85 8.84
N GLY A 181 10.67 -3.59 8.20
CA GLY A 181 12.05 -3.12 7.99
C GLY A 181 12.69 -2.66 9.30
N ASP A 182 13.20 -1.43 9.31
CA ASP A 182 13.81 -0.81 10.50
C ASP A 182 12.81 -0.11 11.43
N PHE A 183 11.50 -0.29 11.21
CA PHE A 183 10.45 0.40 11.96
C PHE A 183 9.69 -0.56 12.87
N ARG A 184 9.50 -0.14 14.12
CA ARG A 184 8.54 -0.71 15.05
C ARG A 184 7.22 0.04 14.90
N VAL A 185 6.14 -0.68 14.58
CA VAL A 185 4.80 -0.13 14.35
C VAL A 185 3.95 -0.32 15.59
N LEU A 186 3.43 0.78 16.10
CA LEU A 186 2.44 0.83 17.17
C LEU A 186 1.09 1.28 16.61
N ALA A 187 0.00 0.86 17.22
CA ALA A 187 -1.34 1.24 16.81
C ALA A 187 -2.31 1.27 17.99
N THR A 188 -3.38 2.06 17.82
CA THR A 188 -4.55 2.04 18.72
C THR A 188 -5.38 0.76 18.56
N ASP A 189 -5.39 0.19 17.34
CA ASP A 189 -5.96 -1.12 17.02
C ASP A 189 -4.95 -1.91 16.19
N THR A 190 -4.30 -2.89 16.83
CA THR A 190 -3.26 -3.72 16.19
C THR A 190 -3.83 -4.59 15.07
N GLY A 191 -5.07 -5.08 15.20
CA GLY A 191 -5.70 -5.90 14.18
C GLY A 191 -6.08 -5.12 12.93
N VAL A 192 -6.39 -3.81 13.05
CA VAL A 192 -6.52 -2.92 11.88
C VAL A 192 -5.16 -2.66 11.25
N ALA A 193 -4.12 -2.41 12.06
CA ALA A 193 -2.77 -2.15 11.55
C ALA A 193 -2.21 -3.36 10.77
N GLU A 194 -2.37 -4.58 11.27
CA GLU A 194 -1.94 -5.81 10.58
C GLU A 194 -2.65 -5.99 9.23
N ARG A 195 -3.95 -5.67 9.16
CA ARG A 195 -4.73 -5.74 7.91
C ARG A 195 -4.38 -4.64 6.91
N LEU A 196 -3.74 -3.57 7.36
CA LEU A 196 -3.29 -2.48 6.49
C LEU A 196 -2.03 -2.88 5.70
N VAL A 197 -1.28 -3.87 6.18
CA VAL A 197 0.00 -4.27 5.58
C VAL A 197 -0.25 -4.96 4.24
N ASP A 198 0.09 -4.26 3.16
CA ASP A 198 0.22 -4.81 1.82
C ASP A 198 1.65 -4.58 1.28
N GLU A 199 1.88 -4.97 0.03
CA GLU A 199 3.17 -4.76 -0.64
C GLU A 199 3.56 -3.28 -0.66
N ARG A 200 2.61 -2.37 -0.90
CA ARG A 200 2.86 -0.92 -0.97
C ARG A 200 3.24 -0.36 0.40
N PHE A 201 2.57 -0.81 1.46
CA PHE A 201 2.94 -0.43 2.82
C PHE A 201 4.40 -0.82 3.09
N THR A 202 4.76 -2.06 2.78
CA THR A 202 6.11 -2.59 3.01
C THR A 202 7.15 -1.84 2.17
N THR A 203 6.90 -1.67 0.88
CA THR A 203 7.77 -0.89 -0.04
C THR A 203 7.94 0.55 0.42
N ALA A 204 6.89 1.21 0.91
CA ALA A 204 7.01 2.58 1.41
C ALA A 204 8.00 2.68 2.58
N PHE A 205 7.98 1.71 3.50
CA PHE A 205 8.92 1.65 4.62
C PHE A 205 10.35 1.27 4.22
N GLU A 206 10.51 0.46 3.18
CA GLU A 206 11.83 0.11 2.62
C GLU A 206 12.51 1.30 1.94
N VAL A 207 11.75 2.15 1.25
CA VAL A 207 12.30 3.27 0.46
C VAL A 207 12.39 4.59 1.24
N PHE A 208 11.87 4.66 2.46
CA PHE A 208 12.00 5.86 3.28
C PHE A 208 13.48 6.16 3.56
N PRO A 209 13.95 7.41 3.35
CA PRO A 209 15.34 7.75 3.64
C PRO A 209 15.66 7.59 5.13
N ASP A 210 16.90 7.22 5.45
CA ASP A 210 17.38 6.97 6.82
C ASP A 210 17.17 8.14 7.79
N VAL A 211 17.06 9.35 7.24
CA VAL A 211 16.77 10.57 8.00
C VAL A 211 15.38 10.57 8.62
N VAL A 212 14.44 9.76 8.11
CA VAL A 212 13.08 9.64 8.66
C VAL A 212 13.13 8.80 9.92
N THR A 213 12.78 9.40 11.05
CA THR A 213 12.87 8.76 12.37
C THR A 213 11.53 8.20 12.86
N ALA A 214 10.40 8.78 12.44
CA ALA A 214 9.08 8.20 12.64
C ALA A 214 8.10 8.64 11.56
N VAL A 215 7.05 7.84 11.38
CA VAL A 215 5.95 8.04 10.45
C VAL A 215 4.66 7.70 11.18
N TRP A 216 3.65 8.56 11.16
CA TRP A 216 2.37 8.27 11.79
C TRP A 216 1.20 8.62 10.88
N ILE A 217 0.12 7.88 11.03
CA ILE A 217 -1.15 8.08 10.35
C ILE A 217 -2.16 8.50 11.42
N GLU A 218 -2.70 9.70 11.28
CA GLU A 218 -3.60 10.31 12.26
C GLU A 218 -4.65 11.14 11.52
N SER A 219 -5.91 11.01 11.91
CA SER A 219 -7.02 11.76 11.32
C SER A 219 -7.01 11.65 9.79
N ASP A 220 -6.81 12.76 9.10
CA ASP A 220 -6.86 12.93 7.65
C ASP A 220 -5.45 13.00 7.02
N TRP A 221 -4.42 12.65 7.78
CA TRP A 221 -3.01 12.86 7.41
C TRP A 221 -2.14 11.63 7.61
N VAL A 222 -1.12 11.53 6.77
CA VAL A 222 0.08 10.70 6.97
C VAL A 222 1.26 11.64 7.14
N LEU A 223 1.99 11.52 8.24
CA LEU A 223 3.07 12.41 8.62
C LEU A 223 4.37 11.63 8.76
N ALA A 224 5.47 12.25 8.37
CA ALA A 224 6.80 11.74 8.64
C ALA A 224 7.68 12.83 9.24
N GLN A 225 8.32 12.51 10.36
CA GLN A 225 9.32 13.36 10.99
C GLN A 225 10.72 12.92 10.57
N THR A 226 11.63 13.90 10.54
CA THR A 226 13.03 13.68 10.19
C THR A 226 13.97 14.07 11.33
N ALA A 227 15.14 13.44 11.35
CA ALA A 227 16.25 13.87 12.18
C ALA A 227 16.68 15.31 11.83
N LYS A 228 17.36 15.95 12.79
CA LYS A 228 17.94 17.29 12.59
C LYS A 228 18.91 17.28 11.42
N GLY A 229 18.86 18.32 10.60
CA GLY A 229 19.73 18.45 9.42
C GLY A 229 19.16 17.87 8.12
N SER A 230 17.88 17.47 8.10
CA SER A 230 17.16 17.18 6.87
C SER A 230 17.21 18.38 5.91
N HIS A 231 17.54 18.09 4.66
CA HIS A 231 17.70 19.09 3.59
C HIS A 231 16.79 18.75 2.40
N ARG A 232 16.79 19.62 1.39
CA ARG A 232 15.98 19.49 0.19
C ARG A 232 15.98 18.09 -0.44
N GLY A 233 17.15 17.46 -0.56
CA GLY A 233 17.27 16.13 -1.18
C GLY A 233 16.51 15.04 -0.41
N ASP A 234 16.36 15.19 0.90
CA ASP A 234 15.57 14.25 1.72
C ASP A 234 14.08 14.49 1.50
N TRP A 235 13.66 15.76 1.42
CA TRP A 235 12.24 16.13 1.24
C TRP A 235 11.69 15.58 -0.07
N GLU A 236 12.48 15.65 -1.15
CA GLU A 236 12.12 15.04 -2.44
C GLU A 236 11.93 13.53 -2.34
N GLN A 237 12.84 12.84 -1.66
CA GLN A 237 12.80 11.38 -1.48
C GLN A 237 11.63 10.94 -0.59
N MET A 238 11.14 11.80 0.30
CA MET A 238 9.99 11.50 1.16
C MET A 238 8.64 11.56 0.44
N LEU A 239 8.52 12.29 -0.69
CA LEU A 239 7.23 12.53 -1.33
C LEU A 239 6.56 11.23 -1.82
N ALA A 240 7.31 10.37 -2.50
CA ALA A 240 6.80 9.11 -3.06
C ALA A 240 6.33 8.11 -1.97
N PRO A 241 7.14 7.77 -0.94
CA PRO A 241 6.69 6.85 0.11
C PRO A 241 5.53 7.42 0.94
N LEU A 242 5.49 8.74 1.20
CA LEU A 242 4.34 9.35 1.89
C LEU A 242 3.06 9.30 1.07
N ALA A 243 3.13 9.51 -0.25
CA ALA A 243 1.98 9.35 -1.13
C ALA A 243 1.49 7.90 -1.15
N MET A 244 2.41 6.94 -1.25
CA MET A 244 2.10 5.52 -1.19
C MET A 244 1.38 5.14 0.10
N LEU A 245 1.88 5.60 1.26
CA LEU A 245 1.20 5.39 2.54
C LEU A 245 -0.14 6.12 2.63
N SER A 246 -0.28 7.30 2.02
CA SER A 246 -1.56 8.04 1.98
C SER A 246 -2.64 7.29 1.20
N ASP A 247 -2.24 6.55 0.17
CA ASP A 247 -3.13 5.68 -0.59
C ASP A 247 -3.46 4.39 0.14
N VAL A 248 -2.48 3.76 0.80
CA VAL A 248 -2.70 2.59 1.66
C VAL A 248 -3.63 2.94 2.81
N ALA A 249 -3.46 4.10 3.44
CA ALA A 249 -4.28 4.57 4.55
C ALA A 249 -5.76 4.71 4.21
N ARG A 250 -6.17 4.72 2.93
CA ARG A 250 -7.59 4.67 2.54
C ARG A 250 -8.30 3.38 2.95
N ALA A 251 -7.56 2.31 3.23
CA ALA A 251 -8.10 1.04 3.72
C ALA A 251 -8.41 1.05 5.22
N LEU A 252 -8.01 2.10 5.96
CA LEU A 252 -8.38 2.25 7.36
C LEU A 252 -9.89 2.49 7.50
N PRO A 253 -10.51 2.03 8.61
CA PRO A 253 -11.94 2.24 8.84
C PRO A 253 -12.24 3.75 8.84
N PRO A 254 -13.33 4.19 8.20
CA PRO A 254 -13.72 5.60 8.23
C PRO A 254 -14.00 6.04 9.67
N LYS A 255 -13.83 7.33 9.95
CA LYS A 255 -14.22 7.91 11.25
C LYS A 255 -15.65 7.49 11.61
N ALA A 256 -15.93 7.20 12.88
CA ALA A 256 -17.25 6.71 13.30
C ALA A 256 -18.39 7.65 12.87
N THR A 257 -18.13 8.96 12.80
CA THR A 257 -19.05 10.00 12.32
C THR A 257 -19.24 10.04 10.79
N ALA A 258 -18.34 9.45 10.03
CA ALA A 258 -18.46 9.27 8.58
C ALA A 258 -19.27 8.01 8.20
N SER A 259 -19.60 7.16 9.17
CA SER A 259 -20.57 6.08 9.00
C SER A 259 -21.92 6.72 8.64
N GLN A 260 -22.33 6.64 7.38
CA GLN A 260 -23.70 6.94 7.01
C GLN A 260 -24.61 6.07 7.88
N THR A 261 -25.46 6.70 8.69
CA THR A 261 -26.50 5.99 9.43
C THR A 261 -27.35 5.28 8.37
N LEU A 262 -27.18 3.97 8.24
CA LEU A 262 -28.10 3.16 7.47
C LEU A 262 -29.43 3.27 8.20
N LEU A 263 -30.34 4.08 7.67
CA LEU A 263 -31.73 4.15 8.13
C LEU A 263 -32.38 2.83 7.75
N LEU A 264 -32.25 1.85 8.65
CA LEU A 264 -32.82 0.52 8.50
C LEU A 264 -34.35 0.57 8.39
N ASP A 265 -34.97 1.67 8.84
CA ASP A 265 -36.40 1.92 8.76
C ASP A 265 -36.86 2.20 7.32
N ASP A 266 -35.98 2.72 6.46
CA ASP A 266 -36.25 3.09 5.06
C ASP A 266 -35.70 2.06 4.06
N LEU A 267 -35.44 0.82 4.50
CA LEU A 267 -35.06 -0.30 3.62
C LEU A 267 -36.20 -0.62 2.64
N ASP A 268 -36.40 0.22 1.64
CA ASP A 268 -37.28 -0.06 0.51
C ASP A 268 -36.70 -1.28 -0.20
N PRO A 269 -37.38 -2.44 -0.13
CA PRO A 269 -36.82 -3.65 -0.67
C PRO A 269 -36.68 -3.46 -2.18
N THR A 270 -35.44 -3.43 -2.68
CA THR A 270 -35.13 -3.32 -4.12
C THR A 270 -35.77 -4.42 -4.96
N ARG A 271 -36.34 -5.45 -4.31
CA ARG A 271 -37.36 -6.36 -4.82
C ARG A 271 -38.48 -6.56 -3.79
N GLN A 272 -39.73 -6.37 -4.18
CA GLN A 272 -40.85 -6.90 -3.42
C GLN A 272 -40.73 -8.43 -3.31
N MET A 273 -40.35 -8.92 -2.14
CA MET A 273 -40.45 -10.34 -1.82
C MET A 273 -41.92 -10.65 -1.51
N PRO A 274 -42.50 -11.70 -2.12
CA PRO A 274 -43.82 -12.17 -1.70
C PRO A 274 -43.77 -12.57 -0.21
N GLU A 275 -44.91 -12.42 0.46
CA GLU A 275 -45.05 -12.76 1.87
C GLU A 275 -44.58 -14.21 2.12
N PRO A 276 -43.76 -14.47 3.16
CA PRO A 276 -43.39 -15.83 3.50
C PRO A 276 -44.65 -16.68 3.67
N PRO A 277 -44.71 -17.89 3.10
CA PRO A 277 -45.88 -18.74 3.25
C PRO A 277 -46.16 -18.96 4.74
N GLN A 278 -47.42 -18.79 5.15
CA GLN A 278 -47.82 -18.91 6.55
C GLN A 278 -47.39 -20.29 7.10
N PRO A 279 -46.78 -20.33 8.31
CA PRO A 279 -46.37 -21.58 8.94
C PRO A 279 -47.61 -22.36 9.35
N GLY A 280 -48.09 -23.19 8.43
CA GLY A 280 -49.35 -23.93 8.56
C GLY A 280 -49.57 -24.92 7.41
N PHE A 281 -49.00 -24.63 6.23
CA PHE A 281 -48.83 -25.63 5.19
C PHE A 281 -47.43 -26.21 5.30
N GLY A 282 -47.32 -27.32 6.04
CA GLY A 282 -46.13 -28.15 5.95
C GLY A 282 -45.85 -28.42 4.47
N VAL A 283 -44.59 -28.31 4.07
CA VAL A 283 -44.09 -28.54 2.69
C VAL A 283 -44.61 -29.86 2.09
N LEU A 284 -45.10 -30.77 2.93
CA LEU A 284 -45.74 -32.05 2.58
C LEU A 284 -47.22 -31.97 2.13
N ALA A 285 -47.98 -30.93 2.51
CA ALA A 285 -49.40 -30.80 2.18
C ALA A 285 -49.62 -30.28 0.75
N VAL A 286 -48.77 -29.35 0.30
CA VAL A 286 -48.73 -28.87 -1.10
C VAL A 286 -48.31 -29.98 -2.08
N ALA A 287 -47.65 -31.03 -1.58
CA ALA A 287 -47.28 -32.20 -2.37
C ALA A 287 -48.39 -33.26 -2.49
N ARG A 288 -49.48 -33.16 -1.71
CA ARG A 288 -50.55 -34.18 -1.67
C ARG A 288 -51.85 -33.77 -2.33
N GLU A 289 -52.15 -32.48 -2.37
CA GLU A 289 -53.24 -31.98 -3.18
C GLU A 289 -52.67 -31.77 -4.57
N GLY A 290 -53.04 -32.66 -5.50
CA GLY A 290 -52.58 -32.63 -6.88
C GLY A 290 -52.88 -31.27 -7.48
N VAL A 291 -51.92 -30.36 -7.41
CA VAL A 291 -51.84 -29.22 -8.29
C VAL A 291 -51.81 -29.84 -9.66
N ASP A 292 -52.91 -29.70 -10.39
CA ASP A 292 -53.00 -30.03 -11.79
C ASP A 292 -51.74 -29.42 -12.41
N ALA A 293 -50.81 -30.30 -12.75
CA ALA A 293 -49.50 -29.90 -13.22
C ALA A 293 -49.72 -29.39 -14.63
N GLY A 294 -50.27 -28.18 -14.74
CA GLY A 294 -50.29 -27.43 -15.98
C GLY A 294 -48.90 -27.56 -16.56
N GLU A 295 -48.84 -28.12 -17.77
CA GLU A 295 -47.64 -28.63 -18.43
C GLU A 295 -46.45 -27.74 -18.12
N ARG A 296 -45.67 -28.12 -17.11
CA ARG A 296 -44.34 -27.53 -16.94
C ARG A 296 -43.61 -28.00 -18.19
N PRO A 297 -43.24 -27.10 -19.12
CA PRO A 297 -42.52 -27.54 -20.31
C PRO A 297 -41.29 -28.29 -19.79
N LEU A 298 -41.20 -29.57 -20.14
CA LEU A 298 -40.02 -30.37 -19.86
C LEU A 298 -38.88 -29.65 -20.56
N VAL A 299 -38.08 -28.91 -19.80
CA VAL A 299 -36.87 -28.27 -20.31
C VAL A 299 -35.89 -29.41 -20.60
N GLN A 300 -36.06 -30.03 -21.76
CA GLN A 300 -35.10 -30.98 -22.30
C GLN A 300 -33.89 -30.15 -22.71
N ARG A 301 -32.76 -30.40 -22.05
CA ARG A 301 -31.49 -29.86 -22.51
C ARG A 301 -31.22 -30.49 -23.88
N PRO A 302 -30.96 -29.69 -24.93
CA PRO A 302 -30.54 -30.25 -26.21
C PRO A 302 -29.37 -31.21 -25.97
N GLU A 303 -29.49 -32.45 -26.43
CA GLU A 303 -28.44 -33.47 -26.25
C GLU A 303 -27.15 -33.11 -27.01
N GLU A 304 -27.28 -32.28 -28.06
CA GLU A 304 -26.15 -31.75 -28.79
C GLU A 304 -25.75 -30.37 -28.23
N PRO A 305 -24.49 -30.20 -27.79
CA PRO A 305 -24.00 -28.92 -27.29
C PRO A 305 -24.17 -27.83 -28.34
N LEU A 306 -24.82 -26.73 -27.95
CA LEU A 306 -24.97 -25.57 -28.82
C LEU A 306 -23.58 -25.00 -29.13
N ASP A 307 -23.21 -24.94 -30.41
CA ASP A 307 -21.92 -24.37 -30.83
C ASP A 307 -21.91 -22.85 -30.59
N LEU A 308 -21.24 -22.44 -29.52
CA LEU A 308 -21.13 -21.04 -29.10
C LEU A 308 -19.97 -20.37 -29.84
N PRO A 309 -20.15 -19.13 -30.32
CA PRO A 309 -19.07 -18.38 -30.96
C PRO A 309 -17.91 -18.18 -29.98
N SER A 310 -16.77 -18.79 -30.29
CA SER A 310 -15.54 -18.68 -29.50
C SER A 310 -14.58 -17.68 -30.15
N ARG A 311 -13.93 -16.83 -29.35
CA ARG A 311 -12.86 -15.93 -29.84
C ARG A 311 -11.62 -16.69 -30.34
N ARG A 312 -11.48 -17.97 -29.99
CA ARG A 312 -10.31 -18.80 -30.37
C ARG A 312 -10.39 -19.33 -31.81
N GLN A 313 -11.57 -19.35 -32.43
CA GLN A 313 -11.75 -19.83 -33.80
C GLN A 313 -12.64 -18.87 -34.57
N ALA A 314 -12.11 -18.27 -35.64
CA ALA A 314 -12.88 -17.43 -36.54
C ALA A 314 -13.75 -18.32 -37.43
N VAL A 315 -15.08 -18.28 -37.24
CA VAL A 315 -16.05 -19.01 -38.05
C VAL A 315 -16.95 -18.01 -38.77
N ALA A 316 -16.91 -17.99 -40.10
CA ALA A 316 -17.74 -17.13 -40.92
C ALA A 316 -19.14 -17.74 -41.09
N ARG A 317 -20.14 -17.25 -40.34
CA ARG A 317 -21.53 -17.72 -40.42
C ARG A 317 -22.37 -16.93 -41.43
N GLY A 318 -21.94 -16.97 -42.69
CA GLY A 318 -22.67 -16.37 -43.82
C GLY A 318 -22.17 -14.99 -44.22
N VAL A 319 -22.69 -14.51 -45.36
CA VAL A 319 -22.35 -13.19 -45.93
C VAL A 319 -23.38 -12.19 -45.43
N VAL A 320 -22.91 -11.17 -44.69
CA VAL A 320 -23.75 -10.04 -44.30
C VAL A 320 -23.77 -9.06 -45.46
N GLU A 321 -24.96 -8.73 -45.97
CA GLU A 321 -25.08 -7.69 -46.99
C GLU A 321 -24.66 -6.34 -46.39
N PRO A 322 -23.78 -5.57 -47.06
CA PRO A 322 -23.35 -4.28 -46.58
C PRO A 322 -24.56 -3.34 -46.54
N ARG A 323 -24.90 -2.89 -45.32
CA ARG A 323 -25.87 -1.83 -45.07
C ARG A 323 -25.11 -0.67 -44.44
N ASP A 324 -25.40 0.54 -44.88
CA ASP A 324 -24.81 1.74 -44.29
C ASP A 324 -25.26 1.88 -42.85
N ILE A 325 -24.29 2.02 -41.93
CA ILE A 325 -24.54 2.20 -40.50
C ILE A 325 -25.20 3.59 -40.33
N GLY A 326 -26.46 3.62 -39.91
CA GLY A 326 -27.25 4.84 -39.79
C GLY A 326 -28.25 5.09 -40.93
N ALA A 327 -28.45 4.12 -41.84
CA ALA A 327 -29.52 4.16 -42.85
C ALA A 327 -30.82 3.47 -42.39
N ASP A 328 -30.88 3.02 -41.14
CA ASP A 328 -32.14 2.78 -40.46
C ASP A 328 -32.87 4.12 -40.34
N GLU A 329 -33.90 4.31 -41.16
CA GLU A 329 -34.85 5.43 -41.02
C GLU A 329 -35.64 5.23 -39.72
N VAL A 330 -34.99 5.52 -38.59
CA VAL A 330 -35.65 5.65 -37.31
C VAL A 330 -36.26 7.05 -37.27
N GLU A 331 -37.58 7.12 -37.30
CA GLU A 331 -38.31 8.37 -37.16
C GLU A 331 -37.87 9.13 -35.89
N ALA A 332 -37.84 10.46 -35.98
CA ALA A 332 -37.47 11.31 -34.86
C ALA A 332 -38.42 11.10 -33.68
N ILE A 333 -37.85 10.80 -32.50
CA ILE A 333 -38.60 10.50 -31.26
C ILE A 333 -39.41 11.72 -30.77
N ALA A 334 -39.13 12.93 -31.26
CA ALA A 334 -39.62 14.19 -30.71
C ALA A 334 -40.83 14.81 -31.44
N ASP A 335 -41.35 14.21 -32.51
CA ASP A 335 -42.42 14.83 -33.32
C ASP A 335 -43.82 14.75 -32.68
N GLY A 336 -43.96 14.19 -31.48
CA GLY A 336 -45.19 14.25 -30.68
C GLY A 336 -46.39 13.49 -31.28
N VAL A 337 -46.18 12.70 -32.33
CA VAL A 337 -47.22 11.85 -32.92
C VAL A 337 -47.24 10.52 -32.18
N GLU A 338 -48.27 10.29 -31.35
CA GLU A 338 -48.50 8.96 -30.77
C GLU A 338 -48.79 7.95 -31.88
N LYS A 339 -48.00 6.88 -31.95
CA LYS A 339 -48.29 5.77 -32.86
C LYS A 339 -49.50 4.98 -32.35
N PRO A 340 -50.39 4.51 -33.24
CA PRO A 340 -51.42 3.56 -32.87
C PRO A 340 -50.76 2.28 -32.31
N GLU A 341 -51.20 1.84 -31.13
CA GLU A 341 -50.72 0.62 -30.49
C GLU A 341 -51.12 -0.63 -31.30
N GLU A 342 -50.27 -1.04 -32.24
CA GLU A 342 -50.39 -2.36 -32.88
C GLU A 342 -49.40 -3.34 -32.26
N GLY A 343 -49.85 -4.05 -31.21
CA GLY A 343 -49.18 -5.25 -30.69
C GLY A 343 -49.41 -5.53 -29.20
N PRO A 344 -49.38 -6.79 -28.76
CA PRO A 344 -49.53 -7.14 -27.36
C PRO A 344 -48.35 -6.56 -26.56
N ARG A 345 -48.68 -5.70 -25.58
CA ARG A 345 -47.73 -4.98 -24.74
C ARG A 345 -46.79 -5.99 -24.04
N GLY A 346 -45.49 -5.88 -24.33
CA GLY A 346 -44.44 -6.58 -23.57
C GLY A 346 -44.30 -6.03 -22.15
N ALA A 347 -43.18 -6.29 -21.48
CA ALA A 347 -42.87 -5.90 -20.10
C ALA A 347 -42.69 -4.39 -19.85
N ARG A 348 -43.47 -3.53 -20.51
CA ARG A 348 -43.50 -2.07 -20.27
C ARG A 348 -44.69 -1.74 -19.39
N MET A 349 -44.41 -1.14 -18.24
CA MET A 349 -45.43 -0.63 -17.32
C MET A 349 -45.90 0.73 -17.85
N PRO A 350 -47.21 0.93 -18.14
CA PRO A 350 -47.71 2.24 -18.51
C PRO A 350 -47.58 3.18 -17.31
N ARG A 351 -46.92 4.33 -17.51
CA ARG A 351 -46.89 5.41 -16.52
C ARG A 351 -48.08 6.31 -16.81
N ASP A 352 -48.99 6.40 -15.85
CA ASP A 352 -50.08 7.38 -15.91
C ASP A 352 -49.50 8.77 -15.58
N LEU A 353 -49.51 9.66 -16.57
CA LEU A 353 -49.03 11.04 -16.45
C LEU A 353 -50.18 12.02 -16.23
N SER A 354 -51.42 11.55 -16.03
CA SER A 354 -52.60 12.40 -15.80
C SER A 354 -52.51 13.24 -14.52
N GLY A 355 -51.62 12.89 -13.59
CA GLY A 355 -51.42 13.58 -12.31
C GLY A 355 -50.56 14.85 -12.38
N GLY A 356 -49.94 15.19 -13.52
CA GLY A 356 -49.01 16.31 -13.61
C GLY A 356 -47.71 16.10 -12.81
N SER A 357 -46.74 16.99 -13.02
CA SER A 357 -45.46 16.97 -12.30
C SER A 357 -45.64 17.60 -10.92
N SER A 358 -45.45 16.85 -9.83
CA SER A 358 -45.54 17.40 -8.46
C SER A 358 -44.36 18.31 -8.08
N LEU A 359 -43.44 18.58 -9.01
CA LEU A 359 -42.21 19.35 -8.79
C LEU A 359 -42.35 20.82 -9.16
N PHE A 360 -43.41 21.20 -9.89
CA PHE A 360 -43.65 22.58 -10.31
C PHE A 360 -45.13 22.91 -10.10
N ASP A 361 -45.45 23.47 -8.94
CA ASP A 361 -46.76 24.11 -8.69
C ASP A 361 -46.69 25.58 -9.14
N ASP A 362 -46.76 25.83 -10.45
CA ASP A 362 -46.94 27.16 -11.06
C ASP A 362 -48.11 27.18 -12.04
#